data_AF-A0A4S8LWF9-F1
#
_entry.id   AF-A0A4S8LWF9-F1
#
_cell.length_a   1.000
_cell.length_b   1.000
_cell.length_c   1.000
_cell.angle_alpha   90.00
_cell.angle_beta   90.00
_cell.angle_gamma   90.00
#
_symmetry.space_group_name_H-M   'P 1'
#
loop_
_entity.id
_entity.type
_entity.pdbx_description
1 polymer ?
#
loop_
_entity_poly.entity_id
_entity_poly.type
_entity_poly.pdbx_seq_one_letter_code
_entity_poly.pdbx_strand_id
1 'polypeptide(L)'
;MTDSTEYTRPSSPVSIVLVPDPVFGPLPPPPPPPPPDRKNMSTVSSDTTRPSVSIITLNTSLFKHDSLSKDLNHFSSWKRQFIQTLRMNQGADGYLDDRILPPNKETEPRAYSNWNANKGSILGFMGLVIDDAEQEVIEEAKTAEAAWKILVQRHAQEGPVKQVQLIQETLIV
;
A
#
# COMPACT_ATOMS: atom_id res chain seq x y z
N MET A 1 55.04 62.24 -64.72
CA MET A 1 54.11 61.10 -64.77
C MET A 1 54.83 59.98 -65.49
N THR A 2 55.63 59.24 -64.71
CA THR A 2 55.35 57.88 -64.17
C THR A 2 55.81 56.83 -65.16
N ASP A 3 57.05 56.42 -64.87
CA ASP A 3 57.87 55.36 -65.41
C ASP A 3 57.31 53.99 -64.98
N SER A 4 57.24 53.04 -65.92
CA SER A 4 56.80 51.66 -65.68
C SER A 4 57.91 50.74 -66.18
N THR A 5 58.77 50.31 -65.26
CA THR A 5 59.70 49.20 -65.49
C THR A 5 59.16 47.94 -64.85
N GLU A 6 59.02 46.94 -65.71
CA GLU A 6 58.65 45.56 -65.45
C GLU A 6 59.74 44.89 -64.59
N TYR A 7 59.35 44.36 -63.43
CA TYR A 7 60.24 43.55 -62.59
C TYR A 7 59.51 42.29 -62.11
N THR A 8 60.00 41.16 -62.63
CA THR A 8 59.67 39.78 -62.25
C THR A 8 59.75 39.57 -60.74
N ARG A 9 58.68 39.02 -60.12
CA ARG A 9 58.68 38.57 -58.72
C ARG A 9 58.34 37.07 -58.63
N PRO A 10 59.04 36.28 -57.79
CA PRO A 10 59.03 34.83 -57.90
C PRO A 10 57.77 34.17 -57.33
N SER A 11 57.28 33.18 -58.07
CA SER A 11 56.22 32.26 -57.66
C SER A 11 56.79 31.26 -56.64
N SER A 12 56.39 31.37 -55.38
CA SER A 12 56.65 30.36 -54.36
C SER A 12 55.37 29.57 -54.09
N PRO A 13 55.41 28.23 -54.12
CA PRO A 13 54.23 27.40 -53.91
C PRO A 13 53.81 27.42 -52.43
N VAL A 14 52.52 27.71 -52.21
CA VAL A 14 51.86 27.58 -50.91
C VAL A 14 51.86 26.09 -50.54
N SER A 15 52.67 25.71 -49.54
CA SER A 15 52.67 24.35 -48.99
C SER A 15 51.45 24.18 -48.09
N ILE A 16 50.49 23.37 -48.55
CA ILE A 16 49.36 22.91 -47.74
C ILE A 16 49.93 21.94 -46.70
N VAL A 17 49.85 22.32 -45.43
CA VAL A 17 50.17 21.44 -44.29
C VAL A 17 49.08 20.38 -44.21
N LEU A 18 49.40 19.15 -44.58
CA LEU A 18 48.55 17.97 -44.37
C LEU A 18 48.60 17.63 -42.87
N VAL A 19 47.54 17.96 -42.14
CA VAL A 19 47.35 17.51 -40.75
C VAL A 19 46.99 16.01 -40.81
N PRO A 20 47.67 15.12 -40.08
CA PRO A 20 47.28 13.71 -40.07
C PRO A 20 45.93 13.53 -39.35
N ASP A 21 45.07 12.67 -39.90
CA ASP A 21 43.79 12.29 -39.32
C ASP A 21 43.95 11.71 -37.89
N PRO A 22 43.03 12.00 -36.96
CA PRO A 22 43.06 11.39 -35.64
C PRO A 22 42.76 9.89 -35.75
N VAL A 23 43.71 9.06 -35.34
CA VAL A 23 43.51 7.61 -35.20
C VAL A 23 42.52 7.38 -34.06
N PHE A 24 41.27 7.06 -34.38
CA PHE A 24 40.31 6.55 -33.40
C PHE A 24 40.72 5.11 -33.05
N GLY A 25 41.38 4.95 -31.89
CA GLY A 25 41.59 3.63 -31.29
C GLY A 25 40.25 2.97 -30.92
N PRO A 26 40.20 1.63 -30.76
CA PRO A 26 38.99 0.95 -30.34
C PRO A 26 38.51 1.49 -28.99
N LEU A 27 37.20 1.74 -28.88
CA LEU A 27 36.55 2.20 -27.66
C LEU A 27 36.87 1.22 -26.50
N PRO A 28 37.18 1.72 -25.30
CA PRO A 28 37.34 0.85 -24.13
C PRO A 28 36.04 0.06 -23.89
N PRO A 29 36.13 -1.20 -23.45
CA PRO A 29 34.95 -1.99 -23.15
C PRO A 29 34.10 -1.29 -22.07
N PRO A 30 32.76 -1.40 -22.15
CA PRO A 30 31.90 -0.81 -21.14
C PRO A 30 32.24 -1.37 -19.75
N PRO A 31 32.13 -0.54 -18.70
CA PRO A 31 32.36 -1.02 -17.34
C PRO A 31 31.40 -2.19 -17.06
N PRO A 32 31.86 -3.23 -16.32
CA PRO A 32 31.00 -4.32 -15.93
C PRO A 32 29.78 -3.77 -15.15
N PRO A 33 28.59 -4.34 -15.35
CA PRO A 33 27.42 -3.92 -14.60
C PRO A 33 27.70 -4.02 -13.10
N PRO A 34 27.20 -3.06 -12.28
CA PRO A 34 27.38 -3.11 -10.85
C PRO A 34 26.86 -4.46 -10.32
N PRO A 35 27.56 -5.08 -9.35
CA PRO A 35 27.09 -6.32 -8.76
C PRO A 35 25.68 -6.09 -8.21
N PRO A 36 24.72 -6.99 -8.51
CA PRO A 36 23.37 -6.84 -7.99
C PRO A 36 23.41 -6.87 -6.46
N ASP A 37 22.72 -5.93 -5.82
CA ASP A 37 22.64 -5.81 -4.36
C ASP A 37 22.15 -7.13 -3.75
N ARG A 38 23.09 -7.95 -3.28
CA ARG A 38 22.83 -9.31 -2.75
C ARG A 38 21.77 -9.33 -1.66
N LYS A 39 21.65 -8.22 -0.90
CA LYS A 39 20.68 -8.06 0.19
C LYS A 39 19.23 -7.99 -0.32
N ASN A 40 19.00 -7.35 -1.48
CA ASN A 40 17.68 -7.19 -2.06
C ASN A 40 17.19 -8.50 -2.70
N MET A 41 18.07 -9.19 -3.45
CA MET A 41 17.72 -10.48 -4.06
C MET A 41 17.37 -11.56 -3.02
N SER A 42 18.08 -11.61 -1.90
CA SER A 42 17.79 -12.58 -0.84
C SER A 42 16.42 -12.35 -0.20
N THR A 43 15.99 -11.08 -0.07
CA THR A 43 14.71 -10.73 0.55
C THR A 43 13.54 -11.06 -0.38
N VAL A 44 13.64 -10.69 -1.66
CA VAL A 44 12.61 -11.00 -2.67
C VAL A 44 12.47 -12.51 -2.90
N SER A 45 13.58 -13.26 -2.89
CA SER A 45 13.56 -14.72 -2.99
C SER A 45 12.88 -15.39 -1.79
N SER A 46 13.11 -14.89 -0.58
CA SER A 46 12.42 -15.37 0.62
C SER A 46 10.92 -15.10 0.55
N ASP A 47 10.49 -13.91 0.13
CA ASP A 47 9.08 -13.52 0.02
C ASP A 47 8.28 -14.44 -0.93
N THR A 48 8.94 -14.98 -1.96
CA THR A 48 8.31 -15.93 -2.89
C THR A 48 7.91 -17.23 -2.20
N THR A 49 8.71 -17.72 -1.24
CA THR A 49 8.47 -19.02 -0.59
C THR A 49 7.85 -18.88 0.80
N ARG A 50 8.15 -17.79 1.51
CA ARG A 50 7.80 -17.52 2.89
C ARG A 50 7.56 -16.01 3.06
N PRO A 51 6.43 -15.48 2.57
CA PRO A 51 6.10 -14.07 2.76
C PRO A 51 5.90 -13.78 4.26
N SER A 52 6.33 -12.61 4.72
CA SER A 52 6.13 -12.17 6.11
C SER A 52 4.65 -12.05 6.50
N VAL A 53 3.80 -11.75 5.53
CA VAL A 53 2.34 -11.78 5.66
C VAL A 53 1.78 -12.87 4.75
N SER A 54 1.11 -13.85 5.35
CA SER A 54 0.40 -14.90 4.61
C SER A 54 -1.01 -14.46 4.26
N ILE A 55 -1.55 -15.00 3.16
CA ILE A 55 -2.96 -14.82 2.80
C ILE A 55 -3.84 -15.54 3.85
N ILE A 56 -4.92 -14.89 4.25
CA ILE A 56 -5.90 -15.42 5.21
C ILE A 56 -7.11 -15.93 4.45
N THR A 57 -7.54 -17.15 4.76
CA THR A 57 -8.86 -17.63 4.35
C THR A 57 -9.84 -17.39 5.49
N LEU A 58 -10.72 -16.40 5.32
CA LEU A 58 -11.74 -16.08 6.31
C LEU A 58 -12.85 -17.14 6.31
N ASN A 59 -12.95 -17.89 7.40
CA ASN A 59 -14.12 -18.68 7.73
C ASN A 59 -15.18 -17.78 8.39
N THR A 60 -16.00 -17.14 7.54
CA THR A 60 -17.09 -16.26 7.98
C THR A 60 -18.20 -17.01 8.71
N SER A 61 -18.32 -18.33 8.50
CA SER A 61 -19.35 -19.15 9.15
C SER A 61 -19.18 -19.25 10.67
N LEU A 62 -18.01 -18.90 11.21
CA LEU A 62 -17.78 -18.82 12.66
C LEU A 62 -18.57 -17.67 13.33
N PHE A 63 -18.97 -16.68 12.55
CA PHE A 63 -19.82 -15.59 13.02
C PHE A 63 -21.29 -16.03 13.04
N LYS A 64 -21.92 -15.89 14.21
CA LYS A 64 -23.26 -16.42 14.53
C LYS A 64 -24.13 -15.38 15.24
N HIS A 65 -23.82 -14.10 15.09
CA HIS A 65 -24.57 -13.00 15.66
C HIS A 65 -25.45 -12.38 14.58
N ASP A 66 -26.55 -11.77 15.00
CA ASP A 66 -27.37 -10.95 14.12
C ASP A 66 -26.57 -9.75 13.60
N SER A 67 -26.96 -9.23 12.43
CA SER A 67 -26.31 -8.08 11.82
C SER A 67 -26.27 -6.88 12.77
N LEU A 68 -25.16 -6.13 12.76
CA LEU A 68 -25.08 -4.89 13.51
C LEU A 68 -26.12 -3.91 12.98
N SER A 69 -26.84 -3.30 13.90
CA SER A 69 -27.84 -2.28 13.62
C SER A 69 -27.85 -1.32 14.79
N LYS A 70 -28.07 -0.03 14.51
CA LYS A 70 -28.17 1.02 15.52
C LYS A 70 -29.37 0.84 16.45
N ASP A 71 -30.44 0.22 15.96
CA ASP A 71 -31.70 0.10 16.71
C ASP A 71 -31.71 -1.08 17.70
N LEU A 72 -30.86 -2.08 17.47
CA LEU A 72 -30.84 -3.33 18.23
C LEU A 72 -29.95 -3.30 19.47
N ASN A 73 -29.21 -2.22 19.68
CA ASN A 73 -28.51 -1.93 20.95
C ASN A 73 -27.56 -3.06 21.44
N HIS A 74 -27.09 -3.86 20.49
CA HIS A 74 -26.32 -5.09 20.69
C HIS A 74 -24.86 -4.96 20.26
N PHE A 75 -24.38 -3.73 20.06
CA PHE A 75 -23.03 -3.48 19.59
C PHE A 75 -21.95 -4.16 20.45
N SER A 76 -22.11 -4.17 21.77
CA SER A 76 -21.11 -4.77 22.67
C SER A 76 -20.95 -6.29 22.49
N SER A 77 -22.06 -7.03 22.32
CA SER A 77 -22.01 -8.48 22.07
C SER A 77 -21.55 -8.78 20.65
N TRP A 78 -22.03 -8.01 19.67
CA TRP A 78 -21.63 -8.09 18.27
C TRP A 78 -20.12 -7.88 18.12
N LYS A 79 -19.59 -6.78 18.69
CA LYS A 79 -18.17 -6.40 18.67
C LYS A 79 -17.29 -7.52 19.23
N ARG A 80 -17.69 -8.10 20.37
CA ARG A 80 -16.97 -9.20 21.00
C ARG A 80 -16.92 -10.43 20.08
N GLN A 81 -18.05 -10.82 19.48
CA GLN A 81 -18.07 -11.98 18.59
C GLN A 81 -17.28 -11.72 17.31
N PHE A 82 -17.38 -10.53 16.72
CA PHE A 82 -16.62 -10.16 15.52
C PHE A 82 -15.09 -10.27 15.75
N ILE A 83 -14.59 -9.70 16.85
CA ILE A 83 -13.17 -9.80 17.23
C ILE A 83 -12.76 -11.26 17.46
N GLN A 84 -13.59 -12.04 18.16
CA GLN A 84 -13.31 -13.46 18.41
C GLN A 84 -13.24 -14.26 17.10
N THR A 85 -14.17 -14.03 16.17
CA THR A 85 -14.15 -14.64 14.85
C THR A 85 -12.86 -14.30 14.10
N LEU A 86 -12.42 -13.05 14.09
CA LEU A 86 -11.16 -12.66 13.45
C LEU A 86 -9.94 -13.29 14.11
N ARG A 87 -9.90 -13.41 15.44
CA ARG A 87 -8.84 -14.11 16.17
C ARG A 87 -8.73 -15.58 15.76
N MET A 88 -9.87 -16.25 15.61
CA MET A 88 -9.92 -17.63 15.11
C MET A 88 -9.49 -17.75 13.64
N ASN A 89 -9.58 -16.68 12.87
CA ASN A 89 -9.09 -16.57 11.50
C ASN A 89 -7.63 -16.09 11.46
N GLN A 90 -6.74 -16.87 12.09
CA GLN A 90 -5.29 -16.62 12.10
C GLN A 90 -4.89 -15.24 12.69
N GLY A 91 -5.63 -14.72 13.67
CA GLY A 91 -5.29 -13.43 14.28
C GLY A 91 -5.59 -12.22 13.39
N ALA A 92 -6.58 -12.33 12.50
CA ALA A 92 -6.99 -11.24 11.61
C ALA A 92 -7.45 -9.97 12.34
N ASP A 93 -7.70 -10.02 13.65
CA ASP A 93 -8.06 -8.85 14.45
C ASP A 93 -6.92 -7.81 14.52
N GLY A 94 -5.69 -8.18 14.20
CA GLY A 94 -4.56 -7.25 14.07
C GLY A 94 -4.68 -6.24 12.93
N TYR A 95 -5.62 -6.45 11.98
CA TYR A 95 -5.94 -5.49 10.92
C TYR A 95 -6.93 -4.40 11.35
N LEU A 96 -7.55 -4.53 12.54
CA LEU A 96 -8.52 -3.55 13.04
C LEU A 96 -7.86 -2.39 13.79
N ASP A 97 -6.61 -2.55 14.22
CA ASP A 97 -5.86 -1.64 15.08
C ASP A 97 -4.40 -1.46 14.63
N ASP A 98 -4.12 -1.69 13.35
CA ASP A 98 -2.81 -1.50 12.71
C ASP A 98 -1.64 -2.27 13.34
N ARG A 99 -1.90 -3.31 14.15
CA ARG A 99 -0.85 -4.21 14.64
C ARG A 99 -0.15 -4.95 13.50
N ILE A 100 -0.84 -5.16 12.38
CA ILE A 100 -0.26 -5.74 11.16
C ILE A 100 0.08 -4.62 10.18
N LEU A 101 1.33 -4.17 10.24
CA LEU A 101 1.87 -3.10 9.39
C LEU A 101 2.01 -3.54 7.92
N PRO A 102 1.90 -2.61 6.96
CA PRO A 102 2.11 -2.90 5.55
C PRO A 102 3.56 -3.34 5.28
N PRO A 103 3.78 -4.49 4.62
CA PRO A 103 5.11 -4.88 4.15
C PRO A 103 5.67 -3.90 3.13
N ASN A 104 6.99 -3.88 2.93
CA ASN A 104 7.58 -3.05 1.89
C ASN A 104 7.29 -3.66 0.51
N LYS A 105 6.63 -2.89 -0.36
CA LYS A 105 6.21 -3.33 -1.70
C LYS A 105 7.39 -3.72 -2.62
N GLU A 106 8.55 -3.11 -2.45
CA GLU A 106 9.72 -3.33 -3.31
C GLU A 106 10.51 -4.57 -2.88
N THR A 107 10.60 -4.82 -1.57
CA THR A 107 11.38 -5.94 -1.02
C THR A 107 10.55 -7.19 -0.75
N GLU A 108 9.25 -7.04 -0.50
CA GLU A 108 8.30 -8.13 -0.20
C GLU A 108 6.96 -7.93 -0.96
N PRO A 109 6.98 -7.95 -2.30
CA PRO A 109 5.80 -7.69 -3.11
C PRO A 109 4.64 -8.68 -2.88
N ARG A 110 4.94 -9.94 -2.57
CA ARG A 110 3.93 -10.98 -2.28
C ARG A 110 3.30 -10.76 -0.91
N ALA A 111 4.09 -10.52 0.12
CA ALA A 111 3.56 -10.14 1.44
C ALA A 111 2.71 -8.88 1.35
N TYR A 112 3.14 -7.86 0.60
CA TYR A 112 2.38 -6.63 0.39
C TYR A 112 1.03 -6.89 -0.32
N SER A 113 1.03 -7.77 -1.33
CA SER A 113 -0.19 -8.19 -2.01
C SER A 113 -1.14 -8.94 -1.07
N ASN A 114 -0.64 -9.91 -0.30
CA ASN A 114 -1.40 -10.65 0.70
C ASN A 114 -2.00 -9.70 1.76
N TRP A 115 -1.20 -8.74 2.25
CA TRP A 115 -1.65 -7.74 3.22
C TRP A 115 -2.84 -6.93 2.70
N ASN A 116 -2.78 -6.45 1.46
CA ASN A 116 -3.89 -5.72 0.84
C ASN A 116 -5.13 -6.60 0.65
N ALA A 117 -4.94 -7.85 0.19
CA ALA A 117 -6.04 -8.79 0.02
C ALA A 117 -6.74 -9.09 1.34
N ASN A 118 -5.98 -9.39 2.40
CA ASN A 118 -6.51 -9.62 3.75
C ASN A 118 -7.31 -8.42 4.26
N LYS A 119 -6.78 -7.21 4.10
CA LYS A 119 -7.48 -5.96 4.48
C LYS A 119 -8.82 -5.82 3.77
N GLY A 120 -8.84 -6.12 2.46
CA GLY A 120 -10.07 -6.11 1.65
C GLY A 120 -11.06 -7.19 2.07
N SER A 121 -10.59 -8.41 2.35
CA SER A 121 -11.45 -9.51 2.81
C SER A 121 -12.09 -9.23 4.16
N ILE A 122 -11.36 -8.62 5.10
CA ILE A 122 -11.90 -8.26 6.42
C ILE A 122 -12.94 -7.14 6.30
N LEU A 123 -12.68 -6.14 5.45
CA LEU A 123 -13.65 -5.08 5.15
C LEU A 123 -14.92 -5.67 4.51
N GLY A 124 -14.77 -6.57 3.53
CA GLY A 124 -15.91 -7.26 2.91
C GLY A 124 -16.68 -8.12 3.92
N PHE A 125 -15.99 -8.84 4.80
CA PHE A 125 -16.63 -9.60 5.85
C PHE A 125 -17.40 -8.70 6.82
N MET A 126 -16.85 -7.54 7.19
CA MET A 126 -17.54 -6.54 8.00
C MET A 126 -18.84 -6.09 7.32
N GLY A 127 -18.81 -5.78 6.02
CA GLY A 127 -20.01 -5.42 5.26
C GLY A 127 -21.10 -6.51 5.26
N LEU A 128 -20.72 -7.80 5.32
CA LEU A 128 -21.67 -8.91 5.36
C LEU A 128 -22.39 -9.09 6.70
N VAL A 129 -21.86 -8.52 7.79
CA VAL A 129 -22.37 -8.75 9.16
C VAL A 129 -22.93 -7.49 9.82
N ILE A 130 -23.22 -6.48 9.01
CA ILE A 130 -23.89 -5.24 9.40
C ILE A 130 -25.11 -5.02 8.48
N ASP A 131 -26.10 -4.25 8.94
CA ASP A 131 -27.25 -3.90 8.12
C ASP A 131 -26.93 -2.86 7.04
N ASP A 132 -27.86 -2.62 6.13
CA ASP A 132 -27.66 -1.71 5.00
C ASP A 132 -27.36 -0.27 5.45
N ALA A 133 -27.98 0.19 6.54
CA ALA A 133 -27.75 1.53 7.08
C ALA A 133 -26.33 1.68 7.65
N GLU A 134 -25.79 0.64 8.29
CA GLU A 134 -24.41 0.61 8.75
C GLU A 134 -23.42 0.38 7.60
N GLN A 135 -23.81 -0.27 6.50
CA GLN A 135 -22.99 -0.34 5.27
C GLN A 135 -22.79 1.05 4.65
N GLU A 136 -23.85 1.85 4.52
CA GLU A 136 -23.76 3.24 4.01
C GLU A 136 -22.79 4.08 4.87
N VAL A 137 -22.78 3.86 6.18
CA VAL A 137 -21.90 4.57 7.12
C VAL A 137 -20.41 4.28 6.85
N ILE A 138 -20.07 3.06 6.40
CA ILE A 138 -18.68 2.67 6.14
C ILE A 138 -18.33 2.63 4.64
N GLU A 139 -19.21 3.08 3.75
CA GLU A 139 -19.03 2.98 2.29
C GLU A 139 -17.69 3.58 1.81
N GLU A 140 -17.32 4.74 2.34
CA GLU A 140 -16.09 5.45 2.00
C GLU A 140 -14.83 4.86 2.67
N ALA A 141 -14.98 3.87 3.55
CA ALA A 141 -13.86 3.28 4.27
C ALA A 141 -13.04 2.37 3.35
N LYS A 142 -11.81 2.79 3.05
CA LYS A 142 -10.87 2.02 2.19
C LYS A 142 -10.15 0.89 2.93
N THR A 143 -10.30 0.81 4.24
CA THR A 143 -9.61 -0.15 5.10
C THR A 143 -10.56 -0.71 6.16
N ALA A 144 -10.32 -1.97 6.55
CA ALA A 144 -11.03 -2.58 7.67
C ALA A 144 -10.86 -1.77 8.97
N GLU A 145 -9.67 -1.22 9.20
CA GLU A 145 -9.36 -0.36 10.33
C GLU A 145 -10.20 0.93 10.35
N ALA A 146 -10.34 1.60 9.20
CA ALA A 146 -11.15 2.82 9.08
C ALA A 146 -12.63 2.52 9.31
N ALA A 147 -13.16 1.48 8.68
CA ALA A 147 -14.55 1.04 8.87
C ALA A 147 -14.80 0.67 10.36
N TRP A 148 -13.86 -0.04 10.97
CA TRP A 148 -13.92 -0.41 12.38
C TRP A 148 -13.99 0.80 13.30
N LYS A 149 -13.11 1.80 13.10
CA LYS A 149 -13.11 3.04 13.89
C LYS A 149 -14.44 3.79 13.77
N ILE A 150 -15.00 3.88 12.56
CA ILE A 150 -16.29 4.52 12.31
C ILE A 150 -17.40 3.82 13.10
N LEU A 151 -17.52 2.49 12.99
CA LEU A 151 -18.54 1.72 13.72
C LEU A 151 -18.36 1.85 15.23
N VAL A 152 -17.13 1.69 15.73
CA VAL A 152 -16.85 1.85 17.17
C VAL A 152 -17.22 3.23 17.67
N GLN A 153 -16.89 4.30 16.94
CA GLN A 153 -17.23 5.66 17.31
C GLN A 153 -18.75 5.89 17.31
N ARG A 154 -19.43 5.41 16.27
CA ARG A 154 -20.88 5.56 16.10
C ARG A 154 -21.66 4.89 17.23
N HIS A 155 -21.27 3.68 17.61
CA HIS A 155 -21.94 2.92 18.67
C HIS A 155 -21.40 3.19 20.08
N ALA A 156 -20.25 3.87 20.24
CA ALA A 156 -19.78 4.32 21.56
C ALA A 156 -20.75 5.30 22.24
N GLN A 157 -21.53 6.04 21.45
CA GLN A 157 -22.52 7.00 21.95
C GLN A 157 -23.81 6.34 22.48
N GLU A 158 -23.97 5.02 22.34
CA GLU A 158 -25.14 4.31 22.88
C GLU A 158 -25.13 4.24 24.42
N GLY A 159 -23.96 4.33 25.06
CA GLY A 159 -23.86 4.29 26.53
C GLY A 159 -24.59 5.45 27.23
N PRO A 160 -24.28 6.71 26.88
CA PRO A 160 -25.00 7.88 27.39
C PRO A 160 -26.49 7.90 27.02
N VAL A 161 -26.84 7.50 25.79
CA VAL A 161 -28.25 7.45 25.34
C VAL A 161 -29.04 6.41 26.14
N LYS A 162 -28.45 5.23 26.42
CA LYS A 162 -29.03 4.22 27.34
C LYS A 162 -29.34 4.79 28.71
N GLN A 163 -28.42 5.56 29.29
CA GLN A 163 -28.62 6.14 30.63
C GLN A 163 -29.81 7.11 30.63
N VAL A 164 -29.95 7.94 29.60
CA VAL A 164 -31.08 8.88 29.48
C VAL A 164 -32.40 8.15 29.25
N GLN A 165 -32.44 7.12 28.40
CA GLN A 165 -33.65 6.31 28.19
C GLN A 165 -34.08 5.58 29.46
N LEU A 166 -33.16 4.93 30.16
CA LEU A 166 -33.44 4.28 31.44
C LEU A 166 -34.00 5.28 32.46
N ILE A 167 -33.44 6.49 32.54
CA ILE A 167 -33.95 7.55 33.41
C ILE A 167 -35.37 7.96 33.02
N GLN A 168 -35.64 8.19 31.73
CA GLN A 168 -36.98 8.54 31.25
C GLN A 168 -38.01 7.45 31.55
N GLU A 169 -37.65 6.17 31.37
CA GLU A 169 -38.53 5.05 31.68
C GLU A 169 -38.82 4.94 33.18
N THR A 170 -37.85 5.21 34.06
CA THR A 170 -38.08 5.24 35.52
C THR A 170 -38.86 6.47 36.01
N LEU A 171 -38.84 7.59 35.27
CA LEU A 171 -39.53 8.83 35.64
C LEU A 171 -41.00 8.86 35.18
N ILE A 172 -41.45 7.87 34.40
CA ILE A 172 -42.85 7.72 33.96
C ILE A 172 -43.66 6.85 34.94
N VAL A 173 -43.07 6.40 36.05
CA VAL A 173 -43.76 5.68 37.14
C VAL A 173 -44.30 6.64 38.20
#